data_AF-A0A3C1T3M2-F1
#
_entry.id   AF-A0A3C1T3M2-F1
#
_cell.length_a   1.000
_cell.length_b   1.000
_cell.length_c   1.000
_cell.angle_alpha   90.00
_cell.angle_beta   90.00
_cell.angle_gamma   90.00
#
_symmetry.space_group_name_H-M   'P 1'
#
loop_
_entity.id
_entity.type
_entity.pdbx_description
1 polymer ?
#
loop_
_entity_poly.entity_id
_entity_poly.type
_entity_poly.pdbx_seq_one_letter_code
_entity_poly.pdbx_strand_id
1 'polypeptide(L)'
;DLLESRNIDWTWINKTFRNSPAAFEEVLFRIHYKRKKLLPGESVSRILLFLSTGYLSTNDIRYFNEFLWFYKETEHEKEMMDGCMERFHASLDEKGCHHLPESLVQYPVNTAGRDLDSITVINNSPLKVCLIGFPPFFGPVIKQLKKEGHQVHQYFIPYHPNRYINRLLKFKLPVKLLSMLKGNFYTYKTLNYDPRDEQIGKELKKEKFDIGFHKLNLIIRENIFGSFRLGLLNDHWGYLPLMRGKSTIAYSLLLDVPVISTIHFINEGIDSGPIVGYQMAQYSNAASADDVRGILKKKMPQRVVAAIKFAGSNNFTSKENNKEAGATFYEMHPWLNEHINSRILKKK
;
A
#
# COMPACT_ATOMS: atom_id res chain seq x y z
N ASP A 1 22.35 -2.12 17.88
CA ASP A 1 21.31 -2.84 17.10
C ASP A 1 20.50 -3.69 18.07
N LEU A 2 19.17 -3.53 18.16
CA LEU A 2 18.31 -4.35 19.03
C LEU A 2 18.42 -5.85 18.69
N LEU A 3 18.75 -6.16 17.43
CA LEU A 3 18.81 -7.51 16.89
C LEU A 3 20.13 -8.23 17.22
N GLU A 4 21.23 -7.48 17.34
CA GLU A 4 22.60 -8.02 17.37
C GLU A 4 23.42 -7.55 18.59
N SER A 5 23.12 -6.38 19.17
CA SER A 5 23.84 -5.85 20.34
C SER A 5 23.22 -6.31 21.64
N ARG A 6 24.08 -6.73 22.59
CA ARG A 6 23.69 -7.02 23.98
C ARG A 6 23.66 -5.76 24.86
N ASN A 7 24.41 -4.73 24.51
CA ASN A 7 24.42 -3.45 25.23
C ASN A 7 23.39 -2.51 24.59
N ILE A 8 22.23 -2.41 25.22
CA ILE A 8 21.11 -1.54 24.80
C ILE A 8 20.87 -0.52 25.93
N ASP A 9 20.92 0.77 25.58
CA ASP A 9 20.57 1.84 26.50
C ASP A 9 19.04 2.06 26.52
N TRP A 10 18.37 1.34 27.42
CA TRP A 10 16.92 1.45 27.60
C TRP A 10 16.46 2.82 28.12
N THR A 11 17.31 3.52 28.87
CA THR A 11 17.00 4.87 29.36
C THR A 11 16.91 5.84 28.19
N TRP A 12 17.88 5.78 27.28
CA TRP A 12 17.85 6.57 26.04
C TRP A 12 16.66 6.21 25.16
N ILE A 13 16.34 4.92 25.00
CA ILE A 13 15.17 4.48 24.20
C ILE A 13 13.88 5.06 24.77
N ASN A 14 13.64 4.92 26.08
CA ASN A 14 12.44 5.42 26.76
C ASN A 14 12.30 6.93 26.60
N LYS A 15 13.39 7.69 26.78
CA LYS A 15 13.41 9.14 26.59
C LYS A 15 13.12 9.51 25.13
N THR A 16 13.68 8.77 24.18
CA THR A 16 13.52 9.04 22.74
C THR A 16 12.09 8.77 22.27
N PHE A 17 11.42 7.73 22.75
CA PHE A 17 10.01 7.50 22.43
C PHE A 17 9.10 8.65 22.84
N ARG A 18 9.37 9.26 24.01
CA ARG A 18 8.56 10.38 24.52
C ARG A 18 8.80 11.68 23.76
N ASN A 19 10.02 11.92 23.29
CA ASN A 19 10.41 13.21 22.72
C ASN A 19 10.48 13.23 21.19
N SER A 20 10.84 12.11 20.57
CA SER A 20 11.15 12.02 19.13
C SER A 20 10.94 10.60 18.59
N PRO A 21 9.70 10.05 18.66
CA PRO A 21 9.42 8.66 18.29
C PRO A 21 9.78 8.34 16.83
N ALA A 22 9.74 9.34 15.93
CA ALA A 22 10.14 9.19 14.52
C ALA A 22 11.60 8.71 14.34
N ALA A 23 12.47 8.88 15.35
CA ALA A 23 13.83 8.34 15.33
C ALA A 23 13.87 6.80 15.19
N PHE A 24 12.77 6.12 15.49
CA PHE A 24 12.67 4.66 15.47
C PHE A 24 11.97 4.08 14.23
N GLU A 25 11.58 4.89 13.24
CA GLU A 25 10.96 4.40 12.00
C GLU A 25 11.80 3.32 11.30
N GLU A 26 13.11 3.57 11.15
CA GLU A 26 14.03 2.62 10.50
C GLU A 26 14.22 1.35 11.35
N VAL A 27 14.16 1.48 12.68
CA VAL A 27 14.26 0.34 13.58
C VAL A 27 13.02 -0.56 13.45
N LEU A 28 11.84 0.05 13.47
CA LEU A 28 10.57 -0.66 13.31
C LEU A 28 10.49 -1.34 11.93
N PHE A 29 10.93 -0.65 10.87
CA PHE A 29 11.04 -1.21 9.53
C PHE A 29 11.94 -2.46 9.52
N ARG A 30 13.14 -2.40 10.11
CA ARG A 30 14.03 -3.58 10.16
C ARG A 30 13.44 -4.73 10.97
N ILE A 31 12.73 -4.46 12.06
CA ILE A 31 12.02 -5.49 12.86
C ILE A 31 10.98 -6.22 11.99
N HIS A 32 10.18 -5.49 11.21
CA HIS A 32 9.17 -6.06 10.32
C HIS A 32 9.74 -7.15 9.38
N TYR A 33 10.89 -6.91 8.76
CA TYR A 33 11.53 -7.89 7.85
C TYR A 33 12.15 -9.09 8.55
N LYS A 34 12.16 -9.12 9.89
CA LYS A 34 12.71 -10.22 10.69
C LYS A 34 11.64 -11.15 11.27
N ARG A 35 10.34 -10.85 11.12
CA ARG A 35 9.21 -11.67 11.64
C ARG A 35 9.32 -13.17 11.34
N LYS A 36 9.82 -13.53 10.15
CA LYS A 36 9.93 -14.93 9.68
C LYS A 36 11.30 -15.56 9.91
N LYS A 37 12.23 -14.83 10.51
CA LYS A 37 13.58 -15.35 10.80
C LYS A 37 13.57 -16.07 12.13
N LEU A 38 14.36 -17.15 12.22
CA LEU A 38 14.68 -17.76 13.51
C LEU A 38 15.66 -16.83 14.24
N LEU A 39 15.28 -16.34 15.41
CA LEU A 39 16.08 -15.45 16.24
C LEU A 39 16.36 -16.10 17.60
N PRO A 40 17.49 -15.81 18.26
CA PRO A 40 17.73 -16.21 19.64
C PRO A 40 16.65 -15.65 20.57
N GLY A 41 16.26 -16.41 21.60
CA GLY A 41 15.23 -15.99 22.57
C GLY A 41 15.52 -14.63 23.20
N GLU A 42 16.77 -14.39 23.60
CA GLU A 42 17.21 -13.09 24.15
C GLU A 42 16.98 -11.92 23.17
N SER A 43 17.17 -12.14 21.87
CA SER A 43 16.88 -11.12 20.85
C SER A 43 15.38 -10.88 20.72
N VAL A 44 14.55 -11.92 20.81
CA VAL A 44 13.09 -11.79 20.79
C VAL A 44 12.59 -11.01 22.00
N SER A 45 13.07 -11.31 23.21
CA SER A 45 12.67 -10.59 24.43
C SER A 45 13.03 -9.10 24.36
N ARG A 46 14.20 -8.74 23.79
CA ARG A 46 14.57 -7.33 23.57
C ARG A 46 13.69 -6.66 22.50
N ILE A 47 13.31 -7.37 21.44
CA ILE A 47 12.35 -6.85 20.45
C ILE A 47 10.99 -6.61 21.11
N LEU A 48 10.47 -7.55 21.89
CA LEU A 48 9.19 -7.42 22.58
C LEU A 48 9.20 -6.25 23.56
N LEU A 49 10.26 -6.10 24.36
CA LEU A 49 10.41 -4.96 25.26
C LEU A 49 10.45 -3.62 24.52
N PHE A 50 11.16 -3.54 23.39
CA PHE A 50 11.18 -2.34 22.56
C PHE A 50 9.80 -2.02 21.97
N LEU A 51 9.11 -3.02 21.44
CA LEU A 51 7.79 -2.85 20.82
C LEU A 51 6.72 -2.48 21.84
N SER A 52 6.69 -3.15 23.00
CA SER A 52 5.76 -2.81 24.08
C SER A 52 6.03 -1.41 24.62
N THR A 53 7.29 -1.06 24.88
CA THR A 53 7.70 0.29 25.28
C THR A 53 7.23 1.34 24.28
N GLY A 54 7.47 1.11 22.98
CA GLY A 54 7.06 2.00 21.91
C GLY A 54 5.56 2.21 21.89
N TYR A 55 4.79 1.13 21.95
CA TYR A 55 3.33 1.21 21.96
C TYR A 55 2.79 1.92 23.21
N LEU A 56 3.24 1.52 24.40
CA LEU A 56 2.80 2.08 25.67
C LEU A 56 3.14 3.56 25.81
N SER A 57 4.22 4.02 25.19
CA SER A 57 4.69 5.41 25.24
C SER A 57 4.07 6.33 24.20
N THR A 58 3.66 5.80 23.04
CA THR A 58 3.27 6.63 21.88
C THR A 58 1.84 6.39 21.42
N ASN A 59 1.20 5.32 21.90
CA ASN A 59 -0.06 4.81 21.39
C ASN A 59 -0.03 4.45 19.89
N ASP A 60 1.16 4.25 19.31
CA ASP A 60 1.30 3.93 17.89
C ASP A 60 1.05 2.45 17.64
N ILE A 61 -0.12 2.17 17.04
CA ILE A 61 -0.61 0.82 16.76
C ILE A 61 0.36 -0.03 15.94
N ARG A 62 1.30 0.57 15.20
CA ARG A 62 2.29 -0.17 14.41
C ARG A 62 3.23 -0.97 15.32
N TYR A 63 3.56 -0.45 16.49
CA TYR A 63 4.38 -1.16 17.48
C TYR A 63 3.63 -2.34 18.07
N PHE A 64 2.35 -2.15 18.44
CA PHE A 64 1.52 -3.25 18.92
C PHE A 64 1.31 -4.32 17.86
N ASN A 65 1.07 -3.90 16.61
CA ASN A 65 0.95 -4.80 15.49
C ASN A 65 2.19 -5.70 15.34
N GLU A 66 3.39 -5.12 15.35
CA GLU A 66 4.63 -5.91 15.32
C GLU A 66 4.78 -6.78 16.57
N PHE A 67 4.42 -6.27 17.76
CA PHE A 67 4.49 -7.02 19.02
C PHE A 67 3.72 -8.34 18.91
N LEU A 68 2.48 -8.29 18.39
CA LEU A 68 1.65 -9.47 18.17
C LEU A 68 2.30 -10.53 17.25
N TRP A 69 3.11 -10.12 16.27
CA TRP A 69 3.81 -11.06 15.38
C TRP A 69 4.98 -11.79 16.04
N PHE A 70 5.63 -11.17 17.03
CA PHE A 70 6.76 -11.76 17.76
C PHE A 70 6.33 -12.51 19.02
N TYR A 71 5.22 -12.09 19.63
CA TYR A 71 4.73 -12.64 20.88
C TYR A 71 4.38 -14.12 20.75
N LYS A 72 4.81 -14.91 21.73
CA LYS A 72 4.37 -16.28 21.96
C LYS A 72 3.99 -16.38 23.42
N GLU A 73 2.98 -17.17 23.73
CA GLU A 73 2.48 -17.31 25.10
C GLU A 73 3.56 -17.98 25.98
N THR A 74 4.30 -17.16 26.74
CA THR A 74 5.30 -17.56 27.73
C THR A 74 5.09 -16.75 29.01
N GLU A 75 5.43 -17.29 30.18
CA GLU A 75 5.17 -16.64 31.48
C GLU A 75 5.81 -15.26 31.61
N HIS A 76 7.05 -15.07 31.11
CA HIS A 76 7.80 -13.81 31.25
C HIS A 76 7.31 -12.68 30.34
N GLU A 77 6.60 -13.02 29.26
CA GLU A 77 6.14 -12.04 28.27
C GLU A 77 4.67 -11.65 28.49
N LYS A 78 3.97 -12.35 29.39
CA LYS A 78 2.55 -12.14 29.70
C LYS A 78 2.29 -10.74 30.26
N GLU A 79 3.11 -10.22 31.16
CA GLU A 79 2.94 -8.87 31.71
C GLU A 79 3.00 -7.79 30.63
N MET A 80 3.91 -7.94 29.65
CA MET A 80 3.99 -7.01 28.52
C MET A 80 2.76 -7.09 27.62
N MET A 81 2.25 -8.30 27.38
CA MET A 81 1.01 -8.49 26.64
C MET A 81 -0.17 -7.84 27.36
N ASP A 82 -0.33 -8.11 28.66
CA ASP A 82 -1.42 -7.58 29.48
C ASP A 82 -1.41 -6.03 29.43
N GLY A 83 -0.25 -5.41 29.61
CA GLY A 83 -0.12 -3.95 29.51
C GLY A 83 -0.43 -3.40 28.10
N CYS A 84 0.04 -4.05 27.04
CA CYS A 84 -0.30 -3.67 25.67
C CYS A 84 -1.81 -3.80 25.40
N MET A 85 -2.44 -4.87 25.89
CA MET A 85 -3.88 -5.10 25.71
C MET A 85 -4.71 -4.08 26.47
N GLU A 86 -4.33 -3.74 27.71
CA GLU A 86 -4.96 -2.67 28.48
C GLU A 86 -4.85 -1.33 27.75
N ARG A 87 -3.66 -0.98 27.25
CA ARG A 87 -3.47 0.22 26.42
C ARG A 87 -4.34 0.21 25.17
N PHE A 88 -4.40 -0.92 24.46
CA PHE A 88 -5.24 -1.05 23.26
C PHE A 88 -6.70 -0.76 23.56
N HIS A 89 -7.26 -1.38 24.60
CA HIS A 89 -8.64 -1.18 24.99
C HIS A 89 -8.93 0.25 25.48
N ALA A 90 -8.00 0.85 26.25
CA ALA A 90 -8.11 2.24 26.70
C ALA A 90 -8.03 3.26 25.54
N SER A 91 -7.49 2.85 24.39
CA SER A 91 -7.33 3.69 23.20
C SER A 91 -8.43 3.51 22.16
N LEU A 92 -9.47 2.73 22.45
CA LEU A 92 -10.61 2.58 21.57
C LEU A 92 -11.68 3.65 21.82
N ASP A 93 -12.30 4.14 20.76
CA ASP A 93 -13.50 4.97 20.82
C ASP A 93 -14.80 4.14 20.97
N GLU A 94 -15.94 4.81 20.95
CA GLU A 94 -17.27 4.18 21.04
C GLU A 94 -17.63 3.25 19.86
N LYS A 95 -16.95 3.40 18.72
CA LYS A 95 -17.08 2.55 17.53
C LYS A 95 -16.12 1.36 17.59
N GLY A 96 -15.23 1.31 18.58
CA GLY A 96 -14.16 0.34 18.69
C GLY A 96 -12.97 0.63 17.78
N CYS A 97 -12.87 1.84 17.22
CA CYS A 97 -11.72 2.31 16.46
C CYS A 97 -10.63 2.77 17.43
N HIS A 98 -9.38 2.42 17.14
CA HIS A 98 -8.22 2.86 17.89
C HIS A 98 -7.87 4.31 17.51
N HIS A 99 -7.58 5.16 18.49
CA HIS A 99 -7.18 6.54 18.21
C HIS A 99 -5.92 6.62 17.34
N LEU A 100 -5.90 7.60 16.44
CA LEU A 100 -4.74 7.90 15.61
C LEU A 100 -3.57 8.38 16.50
N PRO A 101 -2.31 8.00 16.19
CA PRO A 101 -1.16 8.52 16.92
C PRO A 101 -1.11 10.05 16.86
N GLU A 102 -0.76 10.71 17.97
CA GLU A 102 -0.78 12.17 18.10
C GLU A 102 0.05 12.87 17.00
N SER A 103 1.17 12.28 16.62
CA SER A 103 2.04 12.76 15.53
C SER A 103 1.35 12.88 14.16
N LEU A 104 0.27 12.11 13.96
CA LEU A 104 -0.50 12.05 12.72
C LEU A 104 -1.82 12.81 12.80
N VAL A 105 -2.35 13.10 13.99
CA VAL A 105 -3.61 13.84 14.19
C VAL A 105 -3.58 15.23 13.54
N GLN A 106 -2.41 15.87 13.51
CA GLN A 106 -2.21 17.18 12.91
C GLN A 106 -2.34 17.21 11.37
N TYR A 107 -2.47 16.06 10.70
CA TYR A 107 -2.56 15.93 9.24
C TYR A 107 -3.93 15.38 8.81
N PRO A 108 -4.99 16.22 8.82
CA PRO A 108 -6.32 15.76 8.49
C PRO A 108 -6.45 15.34 7.02
N VAL A 109 -7.40 14.43 6.77
CA VAL A 109 -7.74 14.01 5.41
C VAL A 109 -8.29 15.19 4.62
N ASN A 110 -7.61 15.54 3.53
CA ASN A 110 -8.04 16.55 2.57
C ASN A 110 -7.91 16.03 1.13
N THR A 111 -9.07 15.84 0.48
CA THR A 111 -9.21 15.38 -0.91
C THR A 111 -9.69 16.49 -1.86
N ALA A 112 -9.85 17.73 -1.36
CA ALA A 112 -10.41 18.84 -2.11
C ALA A 112 -9.64 19.10 -3.42
N GLY A 113 -10.38 19.32 -4.51
CA GLY A 113 -9.82 19.57 -5.84
C GLY A 113 -9.09 18.37 -6.48
N ARG A 114 -9.17 17.18 -5.88
CA ARG A 114 -8.44 15.97 -6.29
C ARG A 114 -9.32 14.72 -6.31
N ASP A 115 -10.64 14.88 -6.20
CA ASP A 115 -11.58 13.76 -6.25
C ASP A 115 -11.79 13.29 -7.69
N LEU A 116 -11.29 12.09 -7.98
CA LEU A 116 -11.32 11.45 -9.29
C LEU A 116 -12.74 11.08 -9.76
N ASP A 117 -13.74 11.06 -8.87
CA ASP A 117 -15.15 10.92 -9.26
C ASP A 117 -15.74 12.24 -9.81
N SER A 118 -15.14 13.38 -9.46
CA SER A 118 -15.63 14.72 -9.84
C SER A 118 -14.86 15.38 -10.98
N ILE A 119 -13.63 14.92 -11.25
CA ILE A 119 -12.75 15.55 -12.25
C ILE A 119 -13.32 15.37 -13.65
N THR A 120 -13.77 16.48 -14.24
CA THR A 120 -14.20 16.58 -15.64
C THR A 120 -12.99 16.95 -16.51
N VAL A 121 -12.42 15.98 -17.21
CA VAL A 121 -11.35 16.26 -18.19
C VAL A 121 -12.00 16.64 -19.52
N ILE A 122 -12.07 17.94 -19.78
CA ILE A 122 -12.81 18.50 -20.92
C ILE A 122 -12.02 18.41 -22.22
N ASN A 123 -10.68 18.46 -22.18
CA ASN A 123 -9.84 18.43 -23.38
C ASN A 123 -8.47 17.78 -23.11
N ASN A 124 -8.25 16.57 -23.64
CA ASN A 124 -6.93 15.96 -23.72
C ASN A 124 -6.64 15.53 -25.15
N SER A 125 -5.43 15.83 -25.62
CA SER A 125 -4.88 15.16 -26.80
C SER A 125 -4.82 13.64 -26.55
N PRO A 126 -4.96 12.80 -27.60
CA PRO A 126 -4.74 11.37 -27.49
C PRO A 126 -3.41 11.06 -26.81
N LEU A 127 -3.43 10.12 -25.86
CA LEU A 127 -2.27 9.71 -25.09
C LEU A 127 -1.82 8.34 -25.57
N LYS A 128 -0.51 8.09 -25.59
CA LYS A 128 0.06 6.75 -25.73
C LYS A 128 0.27 6.13 -24.35
N VAL A 129 -0.70 5.32 -23.93
CA VAL A 129 -0.80 4.73 -22.59
C VAL A 129 -0.24 3.31 -22.58
N CYS A 130 0.55 3.00 -21.54
CA CYS A 130 1.00 1.65 -21.25
C CYS A 130 0.33 1.10 -19.98
N LEU A 131 -0.34 -0.05 -20.09
CA LEU A 131 -0.82 -0.81 -18.95
C LEU A 131 0.11 -1.99 -18.71
N ILE A 132 0.84 -1.99 -17.59
CA ILE A 132 1.91 -2.95 -17.32
C ILE A 132 1.62 -3.80 -16.08
N GLY A 133 1.59 -5.13 -16.23
CA GLY A 133 1.29 -6.03 -15.13
C GLY A 133 0.39 -7.17 -15.56
N PHE A 134 -0.38 -7.72 -14.62
CA PHE A 134 -1.19 -8.91 -14.88
C PHE A 134 -2.38 -8.59 -15.80
N PRO A 135 -2.43 -9.13 -17.05
CA PRO A 135 -3.39 -8.71 -18.06
C PRO A 135 -4.87 -8.77 -17.66
N PRO A 136 -5.37 -9.77 -16.91
CA PRO A 136 -6.79 -9.85 -16.56
C PRO A 136 -7.39 -8.62 -15.86
N PHE A 137 -6.58 -7.71 -15.31
CA PHE A 137 -7.06 -6.48 -14.67
C PHE A 137 -7.38 -5.33 -15.64
N PHE A 138 -6.90 -5.37 -16.88
CA PHE A 138 -6.87 -4.18 -17.74
C PHE A 138 -8.03 -4.06 -18.74
N GLY A 139 -8.82 -5.12 -18.96
CA GLY A 139 -9.87 -5.15 -19.99
C GLY A 139 -10.80 -3.91 -19.98
N PRO A 140 -11.45 -3.60 -18.84
CA PRO A 140 -12.32 -2.42 -18.74
C PRO A 140 -11.59 -1.09 -18.93
N VAL A 141 -10.34 -0.96 -18.47
CA VAL A 141 -9.51 0.26 -18.65
C VAL A 141 -9.18 0.46 -20.13
N ILE A 142 -8.72 -0.59 -20.81
CA ILE A 142 -8.39 -0.54 -22.24
C ILE A 142 -9.62 -0.16 -23.06
N LYS A 143 -10.77 -0.78 -22.77
CA LYS A 143 -12.02 -0.51 -23.47
C LYS A 143 -12.40 0.97 -23.39
N GLN A 144 -12.35 1.56 -22.20
CA GLN A 144 -12.73 2.95 -22.00
C GLN A 144 -11.72 3.92 -22.65
N LEU A 145 -10.42 3.74 -22.42
CA LEU A 145 -9.39 4.61 -23.00
C LEU A 145 -9.38 4.57 -24.53
N LYS A 146 -9.55 3.40 -25.14
CA LYS A 146 -9.66 3.29 -26.61
C LYS A 146 -10.93 3.94 -27.15
N LYS A 147 -12.06 3.83 -26.44
CA LYS A 147 -13.31 4.52 -26.81
C LYS A 147 -13.14 6.04 -26.83
N GLU A 148 -12.28 6.56 -25.96
CA GLU A 148 -11.94 7.99 -25.87
C GLU A 148 -10.78 8.41 -26.80
N GLY A 149 -10.32 7.53 -27.69
CA GLY A 149 -9.33 7.84 -28.73
C GLY A 149 -7.87 7.72 -28.30
N HIS A 150 -7.57 7.24 -27.08
CA HIS A 150 -6.19 7.02 -26.64
C HIS A 150 -5.58 5.75 -27.27
N GLN A 151 -4.27 5.77 -27.50
CA GLN A 151 -3.51 4.61 -27.95
C GLN A 151 -3.09 3.79 -26.72
N VAL A 152 -3.60 2.57 -26.59
CA VAL A 152 -3.38 1.75 -25.38
C VAL A 152 -2.63 0.48 -25.71
N HIS A 153 -1.48 0.29 -25.08
CA HIS A 153 -0.65 -0.90 -25.16
C HIS A 153 -0.64 -1.62 -23.81
N GLN A 154 -0.55 -2.96 -23.87
CA GLN A 154 -0.56 -3.80 -22.69
C GLN A 154 0.71 -4.64 -22.63
N TYR A 155 1.40 -4.60 -21.49
CA TYR A 155 2.65 -5.31 -21.23
C TYR A 155 2.52 -6.21 -20.03
N PHE A 156 3.07 -7.42 -20.11
CA PHE A 156 3.07 -8.40 -19.03
C PHE A 156 4.50 -8.79 -18.66
N ILE A 157 4.89 -8.54 -17.41
CA ILE A 157 6.12 -9.04 -16.81
C ILE A 157 5.73 -10.23 -15.91
N PRO A 158 5.99 -11.49 -16.31
CA PRO A 158 5.64 -12.65 -15.52
C PRO A 158 6.57 -12.76 -14.31
N TYR A 159 6.01 -12.52 -13.11
CA TYR A 159 6.74 -12.65 -11.86
C TYR A 159 5.80 -13.10 -10.74
N HIS A 160 6.26 -14.05 -9.93
CA HIS A 160 5.64 -14.39 -8.66
C HIS A 160 6.69 -14.93 -7.67
N PRO A 161 6.63 -14.58 -6.36
CA PRO A 161 7.59 -15.10 -5.38
C PRO A 161 7.56 -16.64 -5.26
N ASN A 162 6.38 -17.24 -5.33
CA ASN A 162 6.23 -18.71 -5.41
C ASN A 162 6.70 -19.23 -6.78
N ARG A 163 7.72 -20.11 -6.77
CA ARG A 163 8.34 -20.72 -7.96
C ARG A 163 7.37 -21.44 -8.90
N TYR A 164 6.35 -22.11 -8.36
CA TYR A 164 5.40 -22.89 -9.16
C TYR A 164 4.45 -21.97 -9.91
N ILE A 165 3.92 -20.95 -9.23
CA ILE A 165 3.10 -19.91 -9.85
C ILE A 165 3.93 -19.13 -10.87
N ASN A 166 5.19 -18.82 -10.56
CA ASN A 166 6.08 -18.13 -11.49
C ASN A 166 6.28 -18.92 -12.80
N ARG A 167 6.49 -20.23 -12.69
CA ARG A 167 6.59 -21.13 -13.85
C ARG A 167 5.28 -21.15 -14.66
N LEU A 168 4.14 -21.18 -13.98
CA LEU A 168 2.82 -21.13 -14.60
C LEU A 168 2.60 -19.82 -15.39
N LEU A 169 2.97 -18.67 -14.81
CA LEU A 169 2.82 -17.35 -15.43
C LEU A 169 3.66 -17.16 -16.69
N LYS A 170 4.76 -17.90 -16.84
CA LYS A 170 5.60 -17.87 -18.05
C LYS A 170 4.94 -18.59 -19.23
N PHE A 171 3.93 -19.44 -18.99
CA PHE A 171 3.15 -20.03 -20.06
C PHE A 171 2.05 -19.07 -20.54
N LYS A 172 1.95 -18.88 -21.86
CA LYS A 172 1.01 -17.92 -22.45
C LYS A 172 -0.46 -18.34 -22.32
N LEU A 173 -0.75 -19.63 -22.45
CA LEU A 173 -2.12 -20.15 -22.57
C LEU A 173 -2.99 -19.91 -21.31
N PRO A 174 -2.53 -20.20 -20.08
CA PRO A 174 -3.34 -19.97 -18.88
C PRO A 174 -3.68 -18.49 -18.66
N VAL A 175 -2.71 -17.60 -18.87
CA VAL A 175 -2.90 -16.15 -18.70
C VAL A 175 -3.86 -15.61 -19.76
N LYS A 176 -3.77 -16.07 -21.01
CA LYS A 176 -4.70 -15.68 -22.07
C LYS A 176 -6.14 -16.12 -21.76
N LEU A 177 -6.33 -17.38 -21.36
CA LEU A 177 -7.64 -17.91 -20.99
C LEU A 177 -8.26 -17.13 -19.83
N LEU A 178 -7.48 -16.89 -18.76
CA LEU A 178 -7.95 -16.10 -17.62
C LEU A 178 -8.27 -14.65 -18.00
N SER A 179 -7.49 -14.05 -18.92
CA SER A 179 -7.75 -12.71 -19.43
C SER A 179 -9.11 -12.65 -20.13
N MET A 180 -9.40 -13.63 -20.99
CA MET A 180 -10.71 -13.74 -21.67
C MET A 180 -11.86 -13.92 -20.66
N LEU A 181 -11.70 -14.80 -19.66
CA LEU A 181 -12.70 -15.00 -18.60
C LEU A 181 -12.96 -13.74 -17.75
N LYS A 182 -11.96 -12.85 -17.64
CA LYS A 182 -12.08 -11.56 -16.96
C LYS A 182 -12.46 -10.40 -17.91
N GLY A 183 -12.86 -10.72 -19.15
CA GLY A 183 -13.34 -9.74 -20.12
C GLY A 183 -12.22 -8.91 -20.79
N ASN A 184 -10.97 -9.36 -20.71
CA ASN A 184 -9.85 -8.77 -21.44
C ASN A 184 -9.52 -9.61 -22.69
N PHE A 185 -10.02 -9.17 -23.83
CA PHE A 185 -9.79 -9.77 -25.14
C PHE A 185 -8.66 -9.09 -25.93
N TYR A 186 -7.96 -8.12 -25.33
CA TYR A 186 -6.90 -7.37 -25.99
C TYR A 186 -5.55 -8.09 -25.93
N THR A 187 -4.73 -7.90 -26.97
CA THR A 187 -3.38 -8.44 -27.04
C THR A 187 -2.46 -7.81 -25.98
N TYR A 188 -1.44 -8.55 -25.56
CA TYR A 188 -0.38 -8.06 -24.67
C TYR A 188 0.99 -8.58 -25.12
N LYS A 189 2.03 -7.77 -24.89
CA LYS A 189 3.43 -8.15 -25.09
C LYS A 189 4.00 -8.68 -23.77
N THR A 190 4.62 -9.85 -23.79
CA THR A 190 5.30 -10.42 -22.62
C THR A 190 6.77 -10.01 -22.60
N LEU A 191 7.23 -9.44 -21.49
CA LEU A 191 8.63 -9.14 -21.21
C LEU A 191 9.15 -10.14 -20.18
N ASN A 192 9.65 -11.28 -20.67
CA ASN A 192 10.11 -12.38 -19.82
C ASN A 192 11.58 -12.20 -19.40
N TYR A 193 11.86 -11.08 -18.73
CA TYR A 193 13.17 -10.76 -18.16
C TYR A 193 13.08 -10.75 -16.63
N ASP A 194 14.23 -10.77 -15.95
CA ASP A 194 14.26 -10.45 -14.53
C ASP A 194 13.76 -8.99 -14.34
N PRO A 195 12.94 -8.67 -13.32
CA PRO A 195 12.46 -7.31 -13.12
C PRO A 195 13.56 -6.23 -12.98
N ARG A 196 14.78 -6.63 -12.60
CA ARG A 196 15.96 -5.77 -12.50
C ARG A 196 16.70 -5.59 -13.82
N ASP A 197 16.29 -6.31 -14.86
CA ASP A 197 16.97 -6.26 -16.16
C ASP A 197 16.63 -4.96 -16.90
N GLU A 198 17.66 -4.21 -17.28
CA GLU A 198 17.55 -2.97 -18.05
C GLU A 198 16.88 -3.17 -19.41
N GLN A 199 16.85 -4.40 -19.93
CA GLN A 199 16.15 -4.72 -21.17
C GLN A 199 14.65 -4.39 -21.11
N ILE A 200 14.02 -4.48 -19.93
CA ILE A 200 12.62 -4.07 -19.75
C ILE A 200 12.47 -2.59 -20.08
N GLY A 201 13.33 -1.73 -19.51
CA GLY A 201 13.32 -0.30 -19.77
C GLY A 201 13.62 0.03 -21.22
N LYS A 202 14.57 -0.67 -21.86
CA LYS A 202 14.87 -0.49 -23.29
C LYS A 202 13.65 -0.79 -24.18
N GLU A 203 12.92 -1.87 -23.91
CA GLU A 203 11.71 -2.22 -24.65
C GLU A 203 10.58 -1.20 -24.45
N LEU A 204 10.40 -0.68 -23.24
CA LEU A 204 9.38 0.32 -22.94
C LEU A 204 9.70 1.68 -23.56
N LYS A 205 10.96 2.13 -23.49
CA LYS A 205 11.40 3.43 -24.03
C LYS A 205 11.31 3.52 -25.55
N LYS A 206 11.47 2.40 -26.28
CA LYS A 206 11.29 2.34 -27.76
C LYS A 206 9.92 2.83 -28.20
N GLU A 207 8.89 2.55 -27.41
CA GLU A 207 7.51 2.91 -27.74
C GLU A 207 7.17 4.36 -27.44
N LYS A 208 8.00 5.10 -26.68
CA LYS A 208 7.75 6.50 -26.31
C LYS A 208 6.36 6.71 -25.68
N PHE A 209 6.06 5.94 -24.64
CA PHE A 209 4.80 6.08 -23.90
C PHE A 209 4.72 7.41 -23.16
N ASP A 210 3.53 8.03 -23.17
CA ASP A 210 3.26 9.23 -22.39
C ASP A 210 3.13 8.89 -20.91
N ILE A 211 2.31 7.90 -20.57
CA ILE A 211 1.98 7.57 -19.19
C ILE A 211 1.77 6.07 -19.02
N GLY A 212 2.17 5.55 -17.86
CA GLY A 212 1.95 4.16 -17.49
C GLY A 212 0.97 4.00 -16.34
N PHE A 213 0.34 2.83 -16.24
CA PHE A 213 -0.33 2.35 -15.03
C PHE A 213 0.05 0.90 -14.75
N HIS A 214 0.32 0.53 -13.49
CA HIS A 214 0.73 -0.84 -13.17
C HIS A 214 -0.24 -1.66 -12.31
N LYS A 215 -0.21 -2.98 -12.55
CA LYS A 215 -0.67 -4.04 -11.62
C LYS A 215 0.40 -5.14 -11.55
N LEU A 216 1.61 -4.73 -11.17
CA LEU A 216 2.77 -5.57 -10.93
C LEU A 216 2.82 -6.05 -9.47
N ASN A 217 3.21 -7.30 -9.24
CA ASN A 217 3.34 -7.89 -7.91
C ASN A 217 4.83 -8.05 -7.52
N LEU A 218 5.59 -6.95 -7.64
CA LEU A 218 7.04 -6.89 -7.42
C LEU A 218 7.47 -5.46 -7.07
N ILE A 219 8.69 -5.31 -6.55
CA ILE A 219 9.31 -3.99 -6.35
C ILE A 219 9.63 -3.40 -7.73
N ILE A 220 8.99 -2.29 -8.05
CA ILE A 220 9.11 -1.62 -9.36
C ILE A 220 10.36 -0.75 -9.33
N ARG A 221 11.28 -1.05 -10.25
CA ARG A 221 12.58 -0.40 -10.36
C ARG A 221 12.54 0.75 -11.37
N GLU A 222 13.55 1.62 -11.31
CA GLU A 222 13.64 2.83 -12.14
C GLU A 222 13.66 2.53 -13.63
N ASN A 223 14.33 1.45 -14.05
CA ASN A 223 14.28 0.93 -15.42
C ASN A 223 12.83 0.76 -15.93
N ILE A 224 11.86 0.48 -15.05
CA ILE A 224 10.43 0.40 -15.38
C ILE A 224 9.75 1.77 -15.25
N PHE A 225 9.72 2.36 -14.05
CA PHE A 225 8.89 3.56 -13.81
C PHE A 225 9.43 4.81 -14.52
N GLY A 226 10.75 4.89 -14.77
CA GLY A 226 11.41 5.95 -15.53
C GLY A 226 11.30 5.81 -17.06
N SER A 227 10.53 4.86 -17.56
CA SER A 227 10.34 4.64 -19.01
C SER A 227 9.16 5.42 -19.61
N PHE A 228 8.44 6.21 -18.82
CA PHE A 228 7.22 6.92 -19.22
C PHE A 228 7.43 8.44 -19.09
N ARG A 229 7.04 9.22 -20.11
CA ARG A 229 7.28 10.67 -20.14
C ARG A 229 6.69 11.42 -18.95
N LEU A 230 5.47 11.07 -18.54
CA LEU A 230 4.75 11.64 -17.40
C LEU A 230 4.91 10.79 -16.12
N GLY A 231 5.47 9.59 -16.23
CA GLY A 231 5.65 8.65 -15.12
C GLY A 231 4.68 7.45 -15.12
N LEU A 232 4.84 6.61 -14.10
CA LEU A 232 4.08 5.38 -13.90
C LEU A 232 3.15 5.53 -12.68
N LEU A 233 1.85 5.33 -12.88
CA LEU A 233 0.84 5.44 -11.85
C LEU A 233 0.66 4.14 -11.07
N ASN A 234 0.62 4.27 -9.74
CA ASN A 234 0.16 3.24 -8.80
C ASN A 234 -1.25 3.56 -8.30
N ASP A 235 -1.99 2.51 -7.96
CA ASP A 235 -3.29 2.57 -7.31
C ASP A 235 -3.19 2.02 -5.89
N HIS A 236 -2.86 2.91 -4.96
CA HIS A 236 -2.69 2.62 -3.55
C HIS A 236 -4.03 2.71 -2.80
N TRP A 237 -4.29 1.78 -1.89
CA TRP A 237 -5.58 1.70 -1.17
C TRP A 237 -5.47 2.22 0.25
N GLY A 238 -4.95 3.43 0.38
CA GLY A 238 -4.88 4.22 1.61
C GLY A 238 -4.79 5.71 1.27
N TYR A 239 -5.17 6.57 2.21
CA TYR A 239 -5.00 8.01 2.05
C TYR A 239 -3.51 8.38 2.15
N LEU A 240 -2.92 8.90 1.07
CA LEU A 240 -1.58 9.48 1.11
C LEU A 240 -1.66 11.00 1.35
N PRO A 241 -0.74 11.58 2.12
CA PRO A 241 0.51 10.97 2.65
C PRO A 241 0.36 10.07 3.88
N LEU A 242 -0.77 10.17 4.59
CA LEU A 242 -0.97 9.62 5.94
C LEU A 242 -0.59 8.13 6.10
N MET A 243 -0.95 7.28 5.12
CA MET A 243 -0.87 5.83 5.23
C MET A 243 -0.15 5.20 4.05
N ARG A 244 1.16 4.94 4.19
CA ARG A 244 1.99 4.24 3.20
C ARG A 244 2.09 2.75 3.51
N GLY A 245 2.50 1.94 2.54
CA GLY A 245 2.86 0.55 2.76
C GLY A 245 1.68 -0.41 2.65
N LYS A 246 1.53 -1.30 3.63
CA LYS A 246 0.65 -2.47 3.54
C LYS A 246 -0.56 -2.39 4.47
N SER A 247 -1.57 -3.20 4.16
CA SER A 247 -2.80 -3.35 4.96
C SER A 247 -3.52 -2.02 5.24
N THR A 248 -3.33 -1.02 4.38
CA THR A 248 -3.83 0.35 4.61
C THR A 248 -5.36 0.42 4.67
N ILE A 249 -6.09 -0.45 3.97
CA ILE A 249 -7.55 -0.60 4.15
C ILE A 249 -7.88 -0.93 5.62
N ALA A 250 -7.19 -1.91 6.20
CA ALA A 250 -7.45 -2.37 7.55
C ALA A 250 -7.04 -1.31 8.58
N TYR A 251 -5.90 -0.65 8.41
CA TYR A 251 -5.53 0.47 9.28
C TYR A 251 -6.47 1.66 9.13
N SER A 252 -7.00 1.95 7.94
CA SER A 252 -7.98 3.01 7.75
C SER A 252 -9.21 2.74 8.60
N LEU A 253 -9.72 1.50 8.54
CA LEU A 253 -10.84 1.06 9.36
C LEU A 253 -10.52 1.10 10.86
N LEU A 254 -9.34 0.60 11.27
CA LEU A 254 -8.94 0.57 12.67
C LEU A 254 -8.76 1.95 13.27
N LEU A 255 -8.28 2.93 12.49
CA LEU A 255 -7.90 4.26 12.95
C LEU A 255 -8.98 5.33 12.65
N ASP A 256 -10.20 4.91 12.29
CA ASP A 256 -11.31 5.76 11.82
C ASP A 256 -10.90 6.77 10.73
N VAL A 257 -9.94 6.39 9.88
CA VAL A 257 -9.55 7.17 8.70
C VAL A 257 -10.42 6.72 7.52
N PRO A 258 -11.06 7.63 6.77
CA PRO A 258 -11.82 7.28 5.59
C PRO A 258 -11.04 6.37 4.63
N VAL A 259 -11.64 5.26 4.21
CA VAL A 259 -11.01 4.37 3.23
C VAL A 259 -10.98 5.05 1.87
N ILE A 260 -9.78 5.42 1.42
CA ILE A 260 -9.53 6.16 0.19
C ILE A 260 -8.56 5.37 -0.68
N SER A 261 -8.82 5.31 -1.99
CA SER A 261 -7.80 4.94 -2.97
C SER A 261 -7.10 6.18 -3.48
N THR A 262 -5.77 6.21 -3.38
CA THR A 262 -4.92 7.27 -3.89
C THR A 262 -4.21 6.80 -5.16
N ILE A 263 -4.38 7.54 -6.26
CA ILE A 263 -3.52 7.39 -7.43
C ILE A 263 -2.34 8.34 -7.27
N HIS A 264 -1.13 7.81 -7.38
CA HIS A 264 0.11 8.58 -7.29
C HIS A 264 1.14 8.07 -8.31
N PHE A 265 2.12 8.89 -8.64
CA PHE A 265 3.27 8.46 -9.41
C PHE A 265 4.23 7.64 -8.55
N ILE A 266 4.86 6.64 -9.14
CA ILE A 266 5.91 5.87 -8.48
C ILE A 266 7.22 6.64 -8.52
N ASN A 267 7.95 6.56 -7.42
CA ASN A 267 9.36 6.90 -7.29
C ASN A 267 10.09 5.76 -6.55
N GLU A 268 11.34 5.99 -6.13
CA GLU A 268 12.14 4.98 -5.43
C GLU A 268 11.63 4.65 -4.02
N GLY A 269 10.87 5.56 -3.40
CA GLY A 269 10.34 5.38 -2.05
C GLY A 269 9.03 4.60 -2.01
N ILE A 270 8.68 4.10 -0.82
CA ILE A 270 7.43 3.36 -0.58
C ILE A 270 6.27 4.36 -0.59
N ASP A 271 5.39 4.27 -1.58
CA ASP A 271 4.17 5.09 -1.72
C ASP A 271 4.41 6.59 -1.44
N SER A 272 5.55 7.10 -1.92
CA SER A 272 6.04 8.45 -1.59
C SER A 272 6.03 9.42 -2.76
N GLY A 273 5.67 8.95 -3.96
CA GLY A 273 5.65 9.82 -5.13
C GLY A 273 4.45 10.75 -5.16
N PRO A 274 4.49 11.79 -6.02
CA PRO A 274 3.46 12.82 -6.08
C PRO A 274 2.07 12.27 -6.39
N ILE A 275 1.06 12.84 -5.76
CA ILE A 275 -0.34 12.38 -5.82
C ILE A 275 -1.04 13.01 -7.02
N VAL A 276 -1.77 12.16 -7.77
CA VAL A 276 -2.63 12.58 -8.87
C VAL A 276 -4.03 12.92 -8.35
N GLY A 277 -4.62 12.01 -7.59
CA GLY A 277 -5.97 12.18 -7.07
C GLY A 277 -6.42 11.04 -6.18
N TYR A 278 -7.63 11.19 -5.65
CA TYR A 278 -8.23 10.32 -4.65
C TYR A 278 -9.59 9.81 -5.14
N GLN A 279 -10.02 8.66 -4.65
CA GLN A 279 -11.41 8.22 -4.71
C GLN A 279 -11.81 7.65 -3.36
N MET A 280 -12.87 8.17 -2.77
CA MET A 280 -13.38 7.68 -1.50
C MET A 280 -14.19 6.40 -1.70
N ALA A 281 -13.98 5.42 -0.84
CA ALA A 281 -14.76 4.19 -0.85
C ALA A 281 -16.10 4.41 -0.13
N GLN A 282 -17.17 3.90 -0.73
CA GLN A 282 -18.47 3.78 -0.07
C GLN A 282 -18.65 2.31 0.36
N TYR A 283 -18.57 2.05 1.67
CA TYR A 283 -18.47 0.68 2.20
C TYR A 283 -19.38 0.41 3.41
N SER A 284 -20.45 1.19 3.60
CA SER A 284 -21.40 1.01 4.71
C SER A 284 -21.99 -0.40 4.84
N ASN A 285 -22.02 -1.18 3.76
CA ASN A 285 -22.55 -2.54 3.73
C ASN A 285 -21.49 -3.65 3.83
N ALA A 286 -20.20 -3.30 3.96
CA ALA A 286 -19.11 -4.26 4.06
C ALA A 286 -19.15 -4.98 5.41
N ALA A 287 -19.01 -6.31 5.42
CA ALA A 287 -18.94 -7.12 6.63
C ALA A 287 -17.50 -7.42 7.05
N SER A 288 -16.53 -7.17 6.17
CA SER A 288 -15.11 -7.42 6.40
C SER A 288 -14.21 -6.44 5.64
N ALA A 289 -12.95 -6.33 6.06
CA ALA A 289 -11.94 -5.57 5.31
C ALA A 289 -11.74 -6.12 3.87
N ASP A 290 -11.98 -7.41 3.64
CA ASP A 290 -11.92 -8.02 2.31
C ASP A 290 -13.12 -7.63 1.42
N ASP A 291 -14.30 -7.39 1.99
CA ASP A 291 -15.43 -6.82 1.24
C ASP A 291 -15.11 -5.40 0.75
N VAL A 292 -14.52 -4.58 1.63
CA VAL A 292 -14.04 -3.23 1.29
C VAL A 292 -13.02 -3.30 0.14
N ARG A 293 -12.10 -4.27 0.19
CA ARG A 293 -11.15 -4.54 -0.90
C ARG A 293 -11.87 -4.88 -2.21
N GLY A 294 -12.92 -5.69 -2.15
CA GLY A 294 -13.77 -6.02 -3.29
C GLY A 294 -14.40 -4.78 -3.93
N ILE A 295 -14.91 -3.86 -3.11
CA ILE A 295 -15.49 -2.57 -3.54
C ILE A 295 -14.45 -1.72 -4.27
N LEU A 296 -13.28 -1.52 -3.66
CA LEU A 296 -12.19 -0.73 -4.26
C LEU A 296 -11.71 -1.32 -5.59
N LYS A 297 -11.58 -2.66 -5.64
CA LYS A 297 -11.19 -3.39 -6.85
C LYS A 297 -12.20 -3.20 -7.99
N LYS A 298 -13.50 -3.22 -7.69
CA LYS A 298 -14.58 -3.01 -8.68
C LYS A 298 -14.54 -1.59 -9.27
N LYS A 299 -14.13 -0.59 -8.48
CA LYS A 299 -14.04 0.82 -8.88
C LYS A 299 -12.69 1.22 -9.52
N MET A 300 -11.69 0.33 -9.46
CA MET A 300 -10.35 0.58 -9.98
C MET A 300 -10.35 1.03 -11.45
N PRO A 301 -11.10 0.38 -12.37
CA PRO A 301 -11.05 0.81 -13.77
C PRO A 301 -11.47 2.26 -13.99
N GLN A 302 -12.54 2.72 -13.33
CA GLN A 302 -13.04 4.09 -13.43
C GLN A 302 -12.00 5.08 -12.90
N ARG A 303 -11.45 4.81 -11.71
CA ARG A 303 -10.45 5.65 -11.05
C ARG A 303 -9.16 5.76 -11.87
N VAL A 304 -8.69 4.66 -12.46
CA VAL A 304 -7.49 4.62 -13.27
C VAL A 304 -7.67 5.41 -14.57
N VAL A 305 -8.81 5.26 -15.24
CA VAL A 305 -9.12 6.06 -16.44
C VAL A 305 -9.15 7.54 -16.10
N ALA A 306 -9.87 7.93 -15.03
CA ALA A 306 -9.92 9.32 -14.57
C ALA A 306 -8.53 9.88 -14.27
N ALA A 307 -7.68 9.12 -13.56
CA ALA A 307 -6.35 9.56 -13.21
C ALA A 307 -5.40 9.67 -14.42
N ILE A 308 -5.44 8.73 -15.37
CA ILE A 308 -4.65 8.80 -16.61
C ILE A 308 -5.01 10.06 -17.40
N LYS A 309 -6.30 10.35 -17.53
CA LYS A 309 -6.78 11.55 -18.20
C LYS A 309 -6.36 12.80 -17.43
N PHE A 310 -6.57 12.83 -16.12
CA PHE A 310 -6.23 14.00 -15.33
C PHE A 310 -4.73 14.30 -15.38
N ALA A 311 -3.88 13.29 -15.13
CA ALA A 311 -2.43 13.39 -15.19
C ALA A 311 -1.89 13.76 -16.58
N GLY A 312 -2.59 13.35 -17.65
CA GLY A 312 -2.22 13.66 -19.03
C GLY A 312 -2.72 15.02 -19.55
N SER A 313 -3.44 15.79 -18.73
CA SER A 313 -3.96 17.10 -19.14
C SER A 313 -2.91 18.20 -19.07
N ASN A 314 -3.02 19.22 -19.94
CA ASN A 314 -2.01 20.29 -20.05
C ASN A 314 -1.83 21.12 -18.77
N ASN A 315 -2.88 21.24 -17.95
CA ASN A 315 -2.86 22.02 -16.71
C ASN A 315 -2.67 21.14 -15.47
N PHE A 316 -2.29 19.87 -15.65
CA PHE A 316 -2.06 18.99 -14.54
C PHE A 316 -0.82 19.43 -13.74
N THR A 317 -1.04 19.66 -12.45
CA THR A 317 0.01 19.71 -11.45
C THR A 317 -0.22 18.56 -10.50
N SER A 318 0.82 17.88 -10.03
CA SER A 318 0.69 16.87 -8.98
C SER A 318 0.59 17.54 -7.60
N LYS A 319 -0.01 16.84 -6.63
CA LYS A 319 0.04 17.22 -5.22
C LYS A 319 1.25 16.56 -4.57
N GLU A 320 2.00 17.30 -3.77
CA GLU A 320 3.14 16.73 -3.03
C GLU A 320 2.68 15.67 -2.01
N ASN A 321 3.50 14.64 -1.83
CA ASN A 321 3.30 13.57 -0.86
C ASN A 321 4.32 13.72 0.28
N ASN A 322 4.10 14.71 1.16
CA ASN A 322 5.05 15.03 2.22
C ASN A 322 5.29 13.83 3.16
N LYS A 323 6.56 13.47 3.37
CA LYS A 323 6.96 12.36 4.24
C LYS A 323 6.47 12.52 5.68
N GLU A 324 6.55 13.73 6.23
CA GLU A 324 6.22 14.05 7.63
C GLU A 324 4.72 13.93 7.92
N ALA A 325 3.89 14.07 6.90
CA ALA A 325 2.44 14.03 6.99
C ALA A 325 1.86 12.59 7.03
N GLY A 326 2.70 11.57 7.28
CA GLY A 326 2.26 10.19 7.33
C GLY A 326 3.32 9.19 7.71
N ALA A 327 2.90 7.94 7.87
CA ALA A 327 3.72 6.85 8.35
C ALA A 327 3.71 5.65 7.40
N THR A 328 4.71 4.77 7.55
CA THR A 328 4.73 3.49 6.83
C THR A 328 4.10 2.41 7.69
N PHE A 329 3.04 1.80 7.16
CA PHE A 329 2.31 0.71 7.80
C PHE A 329 2.71 -0.64 7.20
N TYR A 330 2.62 -1.67 8.04
CA TYR A 330 3.06 -3.03 7.73
C TYR A 330 1.89 -4.00 7.70
N GLU A 331 2.09 -5.20 7.15
CA GLU A 331 1.06 -6.24 7.16
C GLU A 331 0.46 -6.42 8.56
N MET A 332 -0.85 -6.20 8.65
CA MET A 332 -1.61 -6.21 9.89
C MET A 332 -1.74 -7.63 10.43
N HIS A 333 -1.57 -7.78 11.74
CA HIS A 333 -1.72 -9.04 12.44
C HIS A 333 -3.18 -9.55 12.35
N PRO A 334 -3.43 -10.86 12.16
CA PRO A 334 -4.78 -11.40 12.08
C PRO A 334 -5.70 -11.02 13.25
N TRP A 335 -5.16 -10.94 14.47
CA TRP A 335 -5.92 -10.53 15.65
C TRP A 335 -6.54 -9.13 15.52
N LEU A 336 -5.79 -8.16 14.98
CA LEU A 336 -6.32 -6.81 14.72
C LEU A 336 -7.35 -6.80 13.59
N ASN A 337 -7.16 -7.63 12.55
CA ASN A 337 -8.18 -7.80 11.51
C ASN A 337 -9.47 -8.39 12.06
N GLU A 338 -9.39 -9.34 12.98
CA GLU A 338 -10.56 -9.92 13.62
C GLU A 338 -11.28 -8.90 14.50
N HIS A 339 -10.55 -8.04 15.21
CA HIS A 339 -11.14 -6.89 15.91
C HIS A 339 -11.91 -5.98 14.96
N ILE A 340 -11.33 -5.61 13.81
CA ILE A 340 -12.02 -4.81 12.79
C ILE A 340 -13.32 -5.47 12.34
N ASN A 341 -13.26 -6.75 11.97
CA ASN A 341 -14.43 -7.46 11.42
C ASN A 341 -15.53 -7.67 12.48
N SER A 342 -15.15 -7.96 13.72
CA SER A 342 -16.09 -8.34 14.80
C SER A 342 -16.60 -7.16 15.64
N ARG A 343 -15.90 -6.02 15.64
CA ARG A 343 -16.25 -4.84 16.46
C ARG A 343 -16.58 -3.60 15.65
N ILE A 344 -15.80 -3.31 14.59
CA ILE A 344 -15.94 -2.07 13.81
C ILE A 344 -16.93 -2.25 12.65
N LEU A 345 -16.76 -3.31 11.85
CA LEU A 345 -17.61 -3.61 10.69
C LEU A 345 -18.81 -4.49 11.02
N LYS A 346 -18.94 -4.95 12.27
CA LYS A 346 -20.08 -5.77 12.68
C LYS A 346 -21.35 -4.94 12.57
N LYS A 347 -22.26 -5.39 11.70
CA LYS A 347 -23.60 -4.82 11.60
C LYS A 347 -24.29 -4.91 12.96
N LYS A 348 -24.69 -3.77 13.52
CA LYS A 348 -25.57 -3.71 14.69
C LYS A 348 -26.98 -4.15 14.29
#